data_AF-A0A0V1I6X7-F1
#
_entry.id   AF-A0A0V1I6X7-F1
#
_cell.length_a   1.000
_cell.length_b   1.000
_cell.length_c   1.000
_cell.angle_alpha   90.00
_cell.angle_beta   90.00
_cell.angle_gamma   90.00
#
_symmetry.space_group_name_H-M   'P 1'
#
loop_
_entity.id
_entity.type
_entity.pdbx_description
1 polymer ?
#
loop_
_entity_poly.entity_id
_entity_poly.type
_entity_poly.pdbx_seq_one_letter_code
_entity_poly.pdbx_strand_id
1 'polypeptide(L)'
;MLFCFCLFLALERLTGALFQRPPLISAVKRQLRIRTVYENKLLEYDEERNMGVFIVKCEAGTYVRTLCVHLGYILGVGGVMQELRRIRSGHTSEKDNLVTMHDVMDAQWLYDNCQDESYLRYVISPLEKLLVGMKRIVVKDSAVNAICYGAKILLPGILKYESGIELNDDVVVMSTKGEAVCLGIALMTSSTIAGCDHGVVAKIKRVIMERDVYPRRWCLGPVAMKKKQMIKAGLLDEFGKPNERTPSDWHKIYINPNVKESKEASESENEKDKQNDDEEEDDGNQPAKKMKIETLQTVQSDGDDEAQVEIPEKKKKKKKKKEKAVENE
;
A
#
# COMPACT_ATOMS: atom_id res chain seq x y z
N MET A 1 12.07 -22.48 -43.75
CA MET A 1 11.56 -23.33 -42.64
C MET A 1 12.47 -23.32 -41.42
N LEU A 2 13.74 -23.78 -41.49
CA LEU A 2 14.62 -23.88 -40.31
C LEU A 2 14.68 -22.56 -39.50
N PHE A 3 14.74 -21.42 -40.19
CA PHE A 3 14.85 -20.11 -39.53
C PHE A 3 13.62 -19.78 -38.66
N CYS A 4 12.42 -20.20 -39.05
CA CYS A 4 11.21 -20.05 -38.24
C CYS A 4 11.29 -20.85 -36.92
N PHE A 5 11.86 -22.06 -36.95
CA PHE A 5 12.11 -22.85 -35.74
C PHE A 5 13.20 -22.22 -34.85
N CYS A 6 14.27 -21.68 -35.44
CA CYS A 6 15.28 -20.92 -34.71
C CYS A 6 14.71 -19.65 -34.05
N LEU A 7 13.86 -18.92 -34.76
CA LEU A 7 13.15 -17.73 -34.27
C LEU A 7 12.24 -18.09 -33.08
N PHE A 8 11.47 -19.18 -33.19
CA PHE A 8 10.64 -19.69 -32.10
C PHE A 8 11.46 -20.01 -30.86
N LEU A 9 12.53 -20.81 -30.99
CA LEU A 9 13.40 -21.19 -29.87
C LEU A 9 14.11 -19.98 -29.23
N ALA A 10 14.55 -19.01 -30.02
CA ALA A 10 15.16 -17.77 -29.53
C ALA A 10 14.15 -16.89 -28.78
N LEU A 11 12.88 -16.93 -29.18
CA LEU A 11 11.76 -16.20 -28.57
C LEU A 11 11.26 -16.88 -27.28
N GLU A 12 11.26 -18.21 -27.19
CA GLU A 12 11.07 -18.94 -25.93
C GLU A 12 12.20 -18.66 -24.92
N ARG A 13 13.46 -18.62 -25.39
CA ARG A 13 14.63 -18.25 -24.58
C ARG A 13 14.57 -16.82 -24.02
N LEU A 14 13.68 -15.97 -24.55
CA LEU A 14 13.38 -14.62 -24.06
C LEU A 14 12.13 -14.56 -23.15
N THR A 15 11.76 -15.68 -22.52
CA THR A 15 10.79 -15.71 -21.42
C THR A 15 11.51 -15.66 -20.05
N GLY A 16 10.78 -15.31 -18.99
CA GLY A 16 11.32 -15.16 -17.64
C GLY A 16 11.96 -13.79 -17.37
N ALA A 17 12.89 -13.73 -16.43
CA ALA A 17 13.50 -12.50 -15.94
C ALA A 17 14.64 -12.02 -16.85
N LEU A 18 14.40 -10.97 -17.65
CA LEU A 18 15.36 -10.43 -18.61
C LEU A 18 16.08 -9.18 -18.10
N PHE A 19 17.38 -9.08 -18.38
CA PHE A 19 18.10 -7.82 -18.25
C PHE A 19 17.75 -6.87 -19.40
N GLN A 20 17.35 -5.65 -19.07
CA GLN A 20 17.09 -4.58 -20.04
C GLN A 20 17.75 -3.27 -19.61
N ARG A 21 18.29 -2.54 -20.57
CA ARG A 21 18.69 -1.13 -20.42
C ARG A 21 17.76 -0.28 -21.30
N PRO A 22 17.22 0.84 -20.81
CA PRO A 22 16.43 1.74 -21.64
C PRO A 22 17.19 2.21 -22.90
N PRO A 23 16.47 2.54 -23.99
CA PRO A 23 17.05 3.19 -25.15
C PRO A 23 17.55 4.61 -24.82
N LEU A 24 18.28 5.23 -25.75
CA LEU A 24 18.77 6.61 -25.61
C LEU A 24 17.61 7.60 -25.38
N ILE A 25 16.55 7.48 -26.18
CA ILE A 25 15.33 8.27 -26.04
C ILE A 25 14.38 7.53 -25.08
N SER A 26 14.39 7.89 -23.80
CA SER A 26 13.46 7.37 -22.79
C SER A 26 13.23 8.37 -21.65
N ALA A 27 12.01 8.40 -21.10
CA ALA A 27 11.62 9.30 -20.01
C ALA A 27 12.18 8.87 -18.62
N VAL A 28 13.12 7.91 -18.58
CA VAL A 28 13.55 7.22 -17.35
C VAL A 28 15.06 6.97 -17.39
N LYS A 29 15.76 7.20 -16.27
CA LYS A 29 17.23 7.08 -16.17
C LYS A 29 17.77 5.75 -16.70
N ARG A 30 18.68 5.83 -17.68
CA ARG A 30 19.22 4.75 -18.53
C ARG A 30 20.19 3.77 -17.82
N GLN A 31 19.68 3.09 -16.80
CA GLN A 31 20.37 2.06 -16.01
C GLN A 31 19.92 0.65 -16.43
N LEU A 32 20.75 -0.36 -16.16
CA LEU A 32 20.35 -1.77 -16.31
C LEU A 32 19.30 -2.13 -15.25
N ARG A 33 18.28 -2.90 -15.63
CA ARG A 33 17.17 -3.34 -14.79
C ARG A 33 16.76 -4.77 -15.17
N ILE A 34 16.15 -5.49 -14.24
CA ILE A 34 15.48 -6.76 -14.53
C ILE A 34 14.01 -6.46 -14.87
N ARG A 35 13.48 -7.13 -15.88
CA ARG A 35 12.08 -7.04 -16.33
C ARG A 35 11.58 -8.43 -16.71
N THR A 36 10.44 -8.85 -16.16
CA THR A 36 9.90 -10.18 -16.43
C THR A 36 9.04 -10.20 -17.68
N VAL A 37 9.33 -11.14 -18.58
CA VAL A 37 8.47 -11.56 -19.68
C VAL A 37 7.75 -12.83 -19.24
N TYR A 38 6.42 -12.77 -19.13
CA TYR A 38 5.60 -13.88 -18.64
C TYR A 38 5.32 -14.92 -19.71
N GLU A 39 5.17 -14.49 -20.97
CA GLU A 39 4.83 -15.35 -22.10
C GLU A 39 5.23 -14.67 -23.41
N ASN A 40 5.87 -15.40 -24.32
CA ASN A 40 6.01 -15.01 -25.72
C ASN A 40 5.31 -16.06 -26.58
N LYS A 41 4.61 -15.63 -27.63
CA LYS A 41 3.98 -16.51 -28.62
C LYS A 41 4.20 -15.96 -30.02
N LEU A 42 5.01 -16.66 -30.82
CA LEU A 42 5.09 -16.43 -32.26
C LEU A 42 3.72 -16.75 -32.88
N LEU A 43 3.24 -15.87 -33.78
CA LEU A 43 2.02 -16.08 -34.56
C LEU A 43 2.36 -16.49 -35.99
N GLU A 44 3.27 -15.75 -36.62
CA GLU A 44 3.59 -15.87 -38.04
C GLU A 44 5.04 -15.43 -38.29
N TYR A 45 5.66 -16.00 -39.32
CA TYR A 45 6.96 -15.56 -39.83
C TYR A 45 6.98 -15.61 -41.36
N ASP A 46 7.16 -14.44 -41.98
CA ASP A 46 7.38 -14.27 -43.41
C ASP A 46 8.90 -14.35 -43.68
N GLU A 47 9.32 -15.43 -44.34
CA GLU A 47 10.73 -15.74 -44.65
C GLU A 47 11.23 -14.99 -45.91
N GLU A 48 10.34 -14.42 -46.73
CA GLU A 48 10.70 -13.56 -47.86
C GLU A 48 10.97 -12.12 -47.40
N ARG A 49 10.11 -11.60 -46.51
CA ARG A 49 10.22 -10.24 -45.94
C ARG A 49 11.04 -10.17 -44.66
N ASN A 50 11.44 -11.32 -44.11
CA ASN A 50 12.10 -11.46 -42.81
C ASN A 50 11.33 -10.81 -41.64
N MET A 51 9.99 -10.95 -41.65
CA MET A 51 9.10 -10.33 -40.65
C MET A 51 8.45 -11.39 -39.75
N GLY A 52 8.71 -11.30 -38.44
CA GLY A 52 8.07 -12.13 -37.41
C GLY A 52 7.03 -11.37 -36.61
N VAL A 53 5.79 -11.88 -36.58
CA VAL A 53 4.70 -11.33 -35.77
C VAL A 53 4.54 -12.18 -34.52
N PHE A 54 4.61 -11.57 -33.33
CA PHE A 54 4.50 -12.28 -32.05
C PHE A 54 3.76 -11.47 -30.98
N ILE A 55 3.10 -12.18 -30.06
CA ILE A 55 2.51 -11.62 -28.85
C ILE A 55 3.51 -11.76 -27.71
N VAL A 56 3.65 -10.71 -26.90
CA VAL A 56 4.45 -10.70 -25.66
C VAL A 56 3.60 -10.22 -24.48
N LYS A 57 3.56 -11.00 -23.40
CA LYS A 57 3.01 -10.61 -22.10
C LYS A 57 4.19 -10.28 -21.18
N CYS A 58 4.30 -9.05 -20.69
CA CYS A 58 5.48 -8.60 -19.94
C CYS A 58 5.14 -7.59 -18.83
N GLU A 59 6.08 -7.42 -17.90
CA GLU A 59 6.02 -6.50 -16.77
C GLU A 59 5.96 -5.02 -17.23
N ALA A 60 5.34 -4.16 -16.43
CA ALA A 60 5.28 -2.73 -16.69
C ALA A 60 6.68 -2.08 -16.81
N GLY A 61 6.88 -1.35 -17.92
CA GLY A 61 8.15 -0.70 -18.25
C GLY A 61 9.17 -1.61 -18.94
N THR A 62 8.75 -2.77 -19.45
CA THR A 62 9.53 -3.57 -20.41
C THR A 62 9.61 -2.86 -21.76
N TYR A 63 10.80 -2.75 -22.34
CA TYR A 63 11.02 -2.11 -23.65
C TYR A 63 10.98 -3.15 -24.77
N VAL A 64 9.83 -3.30 -25.44
CA VAL A 64 9.67 -4.27 -26.55
C VAL A 64 10.66 -4.01 -27.69
N ARG A 65 11.00 -2.75 -28.00
CA ARG A 65 12.07 -2.42 -28.97
C ARG A 65 13.43 -3.03 -28.59
N THR A 66 13.77 -3.05 -27.29
CA THR A 66 14.99 -3.68 -26.79
C THR A 66 14.89 -5.21 -26.88
N LEU A 67 13.70 -5.79 -26.66
CA LEU A 67 13.44 -7.22 -26.82
C LEU A 67 13.69 -7.69 -28.26
N CYS A 68 13.20 -6.96 -29.27
CA CYS A 68 13.45 -7.27 -30.69
C CYS A 68 14.95 -7.21 -31.06
N VAL A 69 15.69 -6.26 -30.50
CA VAL A 69 17.15 -6.16 -30.68
C VAL A 69 17.88 -7.33 -30.01
N HIS A 70 17.44 -7.74 -28.81
CA HIS A 70 18.00 -8.91 -28.12
C HIS A 70 17.72 -10.23 -28.87
N LEU A 71 16.51 -10.38 -29.45
CA LEU A 71 16.14 -11.51 -30.30
C LEU A 71 17.07 -11.58 -31.53
N GLY A 72 17.32 -10.43 -32.17
CA GLY A 72 18.27 -10.30 -33.28
C GLY A 72 19.71 -10.67 -32.91
N TYR A 73 20.17 -10.34 -31.70
CA TYR A 73 21.50 -10.75 -31.21
C TYR A 73 21.57 -12.26 -30.90
N ILE A 74 20.49 -12.88 -30.42
CA ILE A 74 20.44 -14.34 -30.19
C ILE A 74 20.45 -15.12 -31.51
N LEU A 75 19.83 -14.57 -32.56
CA LEU A 75 19.81 -15.15 -33.91
C LEU A 75 21.05 -14.79 -34.75
N GLY A 76 21.93 -13.91 -34.28
CA GLY A 76 23.14 -13.47 -34.98
C GLY A 76 22.93 -12.51 -36.17
N VAL A 77 21.75 -12.53 -36.80
CA VAL A 77 21.43 -11.69 -37.98
C VAL A 77 21.04 -10.24 -37.65
N GLY A 78 20.85 -9.91 -36.37
CA GLY A 78 20.31 -8.61 -35.94
C GLY A 78 18.78 -8.55 -36.00
N GLY A 79 18.19 -7.44 -35.58
CA GLY A 79 16.74 -7.31 -35.49
C GLY A 79 16.28 -5.94 -35.00
N VAL A 80 15.19 -5.43 -35.58
CA VAL A 80 14.61 -4.12 -35.28
C VAL A 80 13.09 -4.27 -35.14
N MET A 81 12.49 -3.50 -34.23
CA MET A 81 11.04 -3.47 -34.05
C MET A 81 10.41 -2.55 -35.11
N GLN A 82 9.77 -3.15 -36.12
CA GLN A 82 9.07 -2.44 -37.19
C GLN A 82 7.80 -1.74 -36.66
N GLU A 83 6.85 -2.52 -36.13
CA GLU A 83 5.57 -2.04 -35.60
C GLU A 83 5.31 -2.56 -34.17
N LEU A 84 4.36 -1.94 -33.47
CA LEU A 84 3.94 -2.36 -32.12
C LEU A 84 2.50 -1.93 -31.81
N ARG A 85 1.59 -2.89 -31.68
CA ARG A 85 0.21 -2.70 -31.17
C ARG A 85 0.11 -3.20 -29.73
N ARG A 86 -0.40 -2.38 -28.81
CA ARG A 86 -0.65 -2.78 -27.41
C ARG A 86 -2.09 -3.29 -27.23
N ILE A 87 -2.26 -4.60 -27.32
CA ILE A 87 -3.58 -5.29 -27.24
C ILE A 87 -4.21 -5.29 -25.83
N ARG A 88 -3.44 -5.04 -24.76
CA ARG A 88 -3.91 -5.02 -23.37
C ARG A 88 -3.10 -4.08 -22.48
N SER A 89 -3.75 -3.48 -21.49
CA SER A 89 -3.13 -2.68 -20.42
C SER A 89 -3.87 -2.94 -19.09
N GLY A 90 -3.29 -3.75 -18.19
CA GLY A 90 -3.93 -4.10 -16.92
C GLY A 90 -5.25 -4.87 -17.12
N HIS A 91 -6.37 -4.26 -16.72
CA HIS A 91 -7.73 -4.82 -16.85
C HIS A 91 -8.46 -4.42 -18.15
N THR A 92 -7.89 -3.57 -19.01
CA THR A 92 -8.49 -3.24 -20.32
C THR A 92 -7.75 -3.94 -21.46
N SER A 93 -8.48 -4.65 -22.32
CA SER A 93 -8.01 -5.16 -23.61
C SER A 93 -8.72 -4.47 -24.77
N GLU A 94 -8.23 -4.68 -25.99
CA GLU A 94 -8.83 -4.17 -27.21
C GLU A 94 -10.26 -4.67 -27.50
N LYS A 95 -10.76 -5.66 -26.72
CA LYS A 95 -12.14 -6.15 -26.79
C LYS A 95 -13.08 -5.45 -25.80
N ASP A 96 -12.55 -4.75 -24.80
CA ASP A 96 -13.31 -4.28 -23.64
C ASP A 96 -13.82 -2.84 -23.82
N ASN A 97 -14.59 -2.59 -24.89
CA ASN A 97 -15.02 -1.26 -25.36
C ASN A 97 -13.80 -0.36 -25.70
N LEU A 98 -13.20 -0.61 -26.86
CA LEU A 98 -12.13 0.21 -27.44
C LEU A 98 -12.73 1.25 -28.40
N VAL A 99 -12.62 2.52 -28.04
CA VAL A 99 -13.09 3.68 -28.82
C VAL A 99 -11.96 4.37 -29.57
N THR A 100 -12.28 5.07 -30.66
CA THR A 100 -11.34 5.90 -31.42
C THR A 100 -11.41 7.38 -31.00
N MET A 101 -10.49 8.20 -31.52
CA MET A 101 -10.55 9.66 -31.32
C MET A 101 -11.73 10.31 -32.06
N HIS A 102 -12.31 9.65 -33.07
CA HIS A 102 -13.50 10.13 -33.77
C HIS A 102 -14.74 9.92 -32.90
N ASP A 103 -14.92 8.73 -32.30
CA ASP A 103 -16.02 8.47 -31.36
C ASP A 103 -16.06 9.48 -30.21
N VAL A 104 -14.88 9.89 -29.70
CA VAL A 104 -14.77 10.91 -28.63
C VAL A 104 -15.22 12.30 -29.12
N MET A 105 -14.90 12.67 -30.37
CA MET A 105 -15.30 13.93 -30.97
C MET A 105 -16.81 13.96 -31.25
N ASP A 106 -17.33 12.89 -31.82
CA ASP A 106 -18.74 12.78 -32.21
C ASP A 106 -19.65 12.67 -30.97
N ALA A 107 -19.21 11.98 -29.91
CA ALA A 107 -19.93 11.93 -28.63
C ALA A 107 -19.98 13.28 -27.90
N GLN A 108 -18.91 14.07 -27.97
CA GLN A 108 -18.91 15.44 -27.44
C GLN A 108 -19.85 16.34 -28.25
N TRP A 109 -19.77 16.28 -29.59
CA TRP A 109 -20.63 17.06 -30.48
C TRP A 109 -22.12 16.74 -30.28
N LEU A 110 -22.47 15.46 -30.13
CA LEU A 110 -23.85 15.03 -29.85
C LEU A 110 -24.39 15.61 -28.54
N TYR A 111 -23.58 15.60 -27.48
CA TYR A 111 -23.94 16.20 -26.20
C TYR A 111 -24.14 17.72 -26.32
N ASP A 112 -23.22 18.44 -26.97
CA ASP A 112 -23.26 19.90 -27.08
C ASP A 112 -24.42 20.41 -27.96
N ASN A 113 -24.84 19.65 -28.98
CA ASN A 113 -25.89 20.06 -29.92
C ASN A 113 -27.28 19.47 -29.63
N CYS A 114 -27.34 18.24 -29.12
CA CYS A 114 -28.59 17.50 -28.92
C CYS A 114 -28.91 17.20 -27.45
N GLN A 115 -28.01 17.50 -26.51
CA GLN A 115 -28.11 17.17 -25.08
C GLN A 115 -28.26 15.67 -24.76
N ASP A 116 -27.90 14.78 -25.70
CA ASP A 116 -27.90 13.34 -25.48
C ASP A 116 -26.58 12.87 -24.86
N GLU A 117 -26.64 12.44 -23.60
CA GLU A 117 -25.50 11.86 -22.88
C GLU A 117 -25.20 10.39 -23.26
N SER A 118 -26.07 9.72 -24.01
CA SER A 118 -26.02 8.26 -24.21
C SER A 118 -24.70 7.79 -24.84
N TYR A 119 -24.24 8.47 -25.89
CA TYR A 119 -22.98 8.12 -26.55
C TYR A 119 -21.75 8.51 -25.70
N LEU A 120 -21.80 9.65 -25.00
CA LEU A 120 -20.72 10.09 -24.10
C LEU A 120 -20.54 9.12 -22.92
N ARG A 121 -21.65 8.61 -22.36
CA ARG A 121 -21.66 7.56 -21.30
C ARG A 121 -21.21 6.19 -21.80
N TYR A 122 -21.29 5.92 -23.12
CA TYR A 122 -20.70 4.72 -23.72
C TYR A 122 -19.18 4.86 -23.89
N VAL A 123 -18.72 6.03 -24.34
CA VAL A 123 -17.28 6.34 -24.53
C VAL A 123 -16.53 6.37 -23.19
N ILE A 124 -17.11 6.97 -22.14
CA ILE A 124 -16.46 7.14 -20.84
C ILE A 124 -16.79 5.96 -19.90
N SER A 125 -15.85 5.01 -19.79
CA SER A 125 -15.94 3.94 -18.78
C SER A 125 -15.66 4.45 -17.35
N PRO A 126 -16.39 3.96 -16.32
CA PRO A 126 -16.13 4.32 -14.92
C PRO A 126 -14.79 3.74 -14.42
N LEU A 127 -14.17 4.43 -13.44
CA LEU A 127 -12.83 4.10 -12.95
C LEU A 127 -12.75 2.73 -12.25
N GLU A 128 -13.87 2.26 -11.70
CA GLU A 128 -14.05 0.95 -11.06
C GLU A 128 -13.65 -0.20 -12.00
N LYS A 129 -13.81 -0.04 -13.32
CA LYS A 129 -13.41 -1.01 -14.35
C LYS A 129 -11.91 -1.34 -14.31
N LEU A 130 -11.08 -0.42 -13.83
CA LEU A 130 -9.63 -0.63 -13.67
C LEU A 130 -9.28 -1.47 -12.44
N LEU A 131 -10.20 -1.58 -11.48
CA LEU A 131 -9.94 -2.08 -10.12
C LEU A 131 -10.43 -3.53 -9.90
N VAL A 132 -11.11 -4.12 -10.89
CA VAL A 132 -11.87 -5.39 -10.80
C VAL A 132 -11.05 -6.58 -10.28
N GLY A 133 -9.74 -6.65 -10.59
CA GLY A 133 -8.87 -7.75 -10.16
C GLY A 133 -8.19 -7.58 -8.79
N MET A 134 -8.54 -6.57 -7.99
CA MET A 134 -8.05 -6.39 -6.62
C MET A 134 -9.07 -6.87 -5.58
N LYS A 135 -8.59 -7.43 -4.46
CA LYS A 135 -9.43 -7.97 -3.38
C LYS A 135 -10.24 -6.85 -2.69
N ARG A 136 -11.51 -7.09 -2.41
CA ARG A 136 -12.50 -6.06 -2.04
C ARG A 136 -12.84 -6.04 -0.56
N ILE A 137 -13.07 -4.83 -0.03
CA ILE A 137 -13.60 -4.57 1.31
C ILE A 137 -14.77 -3.59 1.19
N VAL A 138 -15.99 -4.03 1.53
CA VAL A 138 -17.19 -3.20 1.54
C VAL A 138 -17.29 -2.50 2.89
N VAL A 139 -17.33 -1.17 2.90
CA VAL A 139 -17.50 -0.37 4.12
C VAL A 139 -18.91 0.16 4.28
N LYS A 140 -19.29 0.42 5.54
CA LYS A 140 -20.54 1.08 5.90
C LYS A 140 -20.51 2.55 5.49
N ASP A 141 -21.62 3.05 4.96
CA ASP A 141 -21.85 4.44 4.54
C ASP A 141 -21.41 5.49 5.57
N SER A 142 -21.50 5.17 6.87
CA SER A 142 -21.06 6.05 7.97
C SER A 142 -19.53 6.19 8.11
N ALA A 143 -18.76 5.25 7.56
CA ALA A 143 -17.29 5.27 7.57
C ALA A 143 -16.70 5.90 6.29
N VAL A 144 -17.43 5.89 5.17
CA VAL A 144 -16.95 6.33 3.84
C VAL A 144 -16.29 7.70 3.88
N ASN A 145 -16.99 8.74 4.36
CA ASN A 145 -16.41 10.09 4.37
C ASN A 145 -15.20 10.21 5.32
N ALA A 146 -15.17 9.46 6.43
CA ALA A 146 -13.99 9.44 7.31
C ALA A 146 -12.74 8.91 6.58
N ILE A 147 -12.93 7.91 5.71
CA ILE A 147 -11.90 7.35 4.83
C ILE A 147 -11.48 8.38 3.76
N CYS A 148 -12.41 9.16 3.19
CA CYS A 148 -12.09 10.29 2.29
C CYS A 148 -11.25 11.40 2.97
N TYR A 149 -11.38 11.57 4.28
CA TYR A 149 -10.51 12.43 5.10
C TYR A 149 -9.18 11.79 5.53
N GLY A 150 -8.93 10.52 5.18
CA GLY A 150 -7.68 9.81 5.47
C GLY A 150 -7.68 9.01 6.77
N ALA A 151 -8.83 8.76 7.40
CA ALA A 151 -8.91 7.91 8.59
C ALA A 151 -8.56 6.45 8.27
N LYS A 152 -7.87 5.77 9.20
CA LYS A 152 -7.56 4.33 9.07
C LYS A 152 -8.86 3.51 8.98
N ILE A 153 -8.87 2.45 8.18
CA ILE A 153 -10.03 1.56 8.04
C ILE A 153 -10.10 0.65 9.26
N LEU A 154 -11.06 0.92 10.15
CA LEU A 154 -11.31 0.15 11.38
C LEU A 154 -12.35 -0.93 11.14
N LEU A 155 -12.17 -2.08 11.81
CA LEU A 155 -13.07 -3.24 11.70
C LEU A 155 -14.58 -2.94 11.86
N PRO A 156 -15.05 -2.18 12.87
CA PRO A 156 -16.47 -1.82 12.97
C PRO A 156 -17.03 -1.00 11.81
N GLY A 157 -16.18 -0.41 10.96
CA GLY A 157 -16.56 0.29 9.73
C GLY A 157 -16.81 -0.63 8.53
N ILE A 158 -16.46 -1.92 8.60
CA ILE A 158 -16.64 -2.89 7.52
C ILE A 158 -18.05 -3.51 7.57
N LEU A 159 -18.56 -3.86 6.39
CA LEU A 159 -19.81 -4.61 6.19
C LEU A 159 -19.55 -6.02 5.63
N LYS A 160 -18.66 -6.14 4.63
CA LYS A 160 -18.26 -7.40 3.99
C LYS A 160 -16.80 -7.30 3.53
N TYR A 161 -16.13 -8.43 3.40
CA TYR A 161 -14.77 -8.53 2.88
C TYR A 161 -14.64 -9.77 1.99
N GLU A 162 -13.67 -9.74 1.08
CA GLU A 162 -13.36 -10.85 0.18
C GLU A 162 -12.49 -11.91 0.89
N SER A 163 -12.61 -13.17 0.45
CA SER A 163 -11.80 -14.28 0.98
C SER A 163 -10.36 -14.24 0.43
N GLY A 164 -9.43 -14.83 1.18
CA GLY A 164 -8.02 -14.91 0.77
C GLY A 164 -7.27 -13.58 0.78
N ILE A 165 -7.72 -12.57 1.54
CA ILE A 165 -6.93 -11.37 1.84
C ILE A 165 -5.77 -11.78 2.75
N GLU A 166 -4.56 -11.51 2.30
CA GLU A 166 -3.30 -11.72 3.03
C GLU A 166 -2.76 -10.40 3.59
N LEU A 167 -1.70 -10.48 4.41
CA LEU A 167 -1.13 -9.31 5.06
C LEU A 167 -0.16 -8.58 4.10
N ASN A 168 -0.31 -7.26 4.02
CA ASN A 168 0.29 -6.35 3.02
C ASN A 168 -0.28 -6.43 1.58
N ASP A 169 -1.39 -7.14 1.34
CA ASP A 169 -2.11 -7.08 0.05
C ASP A 169 -2.58 -5.66 -0.31
N ASP A 170 -2.53 -5.32 -1.60
CA ASP A 170 -3.27 -4.16 -2.14
C ASP A 170 -4.77 -4.51 -2.25
N VAL A 171 -5.61 -3.73 -1.56
CA VAL A 171 -7.06 -3.94 -1.46
C VAL A 171 -7.84 -2.71 -1.91
N VAL A 172 -9.02 -2.94 -2.49
CA VAL A 172 -9.99 -1.89 -2.86
C VAL A 172 -11.04 -1.77 -1.78
N VAL A 173 -11.22 -0.56 -1.24
CA VAL A 173 -12.33 -0.23 -0.35
C VAL A 173 -13.46 0.37 -1.18
N MET A 174 -14.64 -0.24 -1.11
CA MET A 174 -15.82 0.11 -1.90
C MET A 174 -17.02 0.47 -1.01
N SER A 175 -17.90 1.34 -1.51
CA SER A 175 -19.19 1.61 -0.87
C SER A 175 -20.17 0.45 -1.04
N THR A 176 -21.29 0.52 -0.34
CA THR A 176 -22.45 -0.37 -0.53
C THR A 176 -23.03 -0.35 -1.94
N LYS A 177 -22.82 0.74 -2.71
CA LYS A 177 -23.24 0.86 -4.12
C LYS A 177 -22.23 0.30 -5.12
N GLY A 178 -21.00 0.01 -4.67
CA GLY A 178 -19.88 -0.41 -5.54
C GLY A 178 -18.90 0.70 -5.94
N GLU A 179 -19.10 1.94 -5.47
CA GLU A 179 -18.21 3.08 -5.75
C GLU A 179 -16.84 2.88 -5.06
N ALA A 180 -15.74 3.15 -5.74
CA ALA A 180 -14.39 2.97 -5.18
C ALA A 180 -13.99 4.15 -4.26
N VAL A 181 -13.93 3.90 -2.96
CA VAL A 181 -13.60 4.91 -1.94
C VAL A 181 -12.09 5.18 -1.90
N CYS A 182 -11.29 4.13 -1.74
CA CYS A 182 -9.83 4.22 -1.69
C CYS A 182 -9.13 2.89 -2.01
N LEU A 183 -7.87 2.98 -2.40
CA LEU A 183 -6.91 1.87 -2.35
C LEU A 183 -6.26 1.82 -0.97
N GLY A 184 -6.18 0.64 -0.38
CA GLY A 184 -5.53 0.37 0.89
C GLY A 184 -4.49 -0.74 0.79
N ILE A 185 -3.70 -0.88 1.85
CA ILE A 185 -2.83 -2.03 2.12
C ILE A 185 -3.41 -2.76 3.32
N ALA A 186 -3.70 -4.05 3.19
CA ALA A 186 -4.24 -4.89 4.25
C ALA A 186 -3.23 -5.06 5.40
N LEU A 187 -3.69 -4.90 6.64
CA LEU A 187 -2.92 -5.15 7.87
C LEU A 187 -3.44 -6.38 8.63
N MET A 188 -4.53 -6.98 8.15
CA MET A 188 -5.20 -8.15 8.73
C MET A 188 -5.55 -9.13 7.62
N THR A 189 -5.39 -10.43 7.88
CA THR A 189 -5.81 -11.50 6.97
C THR A 189 -7.31 -11.79 7.12
N SER A 190 -7.96 -12.40 6.13
CA SER A 190 -9.39 -12.75 6.18
C SER A 190 -9.81 -13.45 7.49
N SER A 191 -8.98 -14.35 8.03
CA SER A 191 -9.25 -15.07 9.28
C SER A 191 -9.21 -14.16 10.50
N THR A 192 -8.26 -13.21 10.56
CA THR A 192 -8.20 -12.22 11.65
C THR A 192 -9.30 -11.17 11.58
N ILE A 193 -9.79 -10.84 10.37
CA ILE A 193 -10.97 -9.98 10.18
C ILE A 193 -12.24 -10.68 10.71
N ALA A 194 -12.29 -12.01 10.68
CA ALA A 194 -13.41 -12.81 11.19
C ALA A 194 -13.40 -13.02 12.72
N GLY A 195 -12.19 -13.12 13.32
CA GLY A 195 -12.01 -13.54 14.72
C GLY A 195 -11.69 -12.43 15.74
N CYS A 196 -11.53 -11.18 15.32
CA CYS A 196 -11.27 -10.05 16.22
C CYS A 196 -12.50 -9.13 16.34
N ASP A 197 -12.71 -8.51 17.51
CA ASP A 197 -13.74 -7.47 17.67
C ASP A 197 -13.25 -6.06 17.30
N HIS A 198 -11.93 -5.83 17.41
CA HIS A 198 -11.32 -4.51 17.26
C HIS A 198 -10.00 -4.54 16.48
N GLY A 199 -9.76 -3.50 15.69
CA GLY A 199 -8.46 -3.31 15.02
C GLY A 199 -8.50 -2.41 13.79
N VAL A 200 -7.31 -2.20 13.22
CA VAL A 200 -7.12 -1.54 11.92
C VAL A 200 -6.96 -2.63 10.87
N VAL A 201 -7.91 -2.73 9.95
CA VAL A 201 -7.92 -3.76 8.91
C VAL A 201 -7.07 -3.37 7.71
N ALA A 202 -7.05 -2.09 7.35
CA ALA A 202 -6.26 -1.59 6.24
C ALA A 202 -5.76 -0.15 6.46
N LYS A 203 -4.57 0.12 5.93
CA LYS A 203 -3.94 1.44 5.84
C LYS A 203 -4.22 2.04 4.47
N ILE A 204 -4.70 3.27 4.39
CA ILE A 204 -4.93 3.94 3.10
C ILE A 204 -3.60 4.11 2.35
N LYS A 205 -3.61 3.72 1.07
CA LYS A 205 -2.55 3.93 0.08
C LYS A 205 -2.85 5.14 -0.80
N ARG A 206 -4.11 5.26 -1.28
CA ARG A 206 -4.60 6.40 -2.07
C ARG A 206 -6.12 6.54 -1.93
N VAL A 207 -6.61 7.72 -1.54
CA VAL A 207 -8.04 8.05 -1.64
C VAL A 207 -8.40 8.32 -3.11
N ILE A 208 -9.58 7.85 -3.53
CA ILE A 208 -10.15 8.05 -4.87
C ILE A 208 -11.37 8.97 -4.77
N MET A 209 -12.37 8.59 -3.95
CA MET A 209 -13.62 9.32 -3.77
C MET A 209 -13.40 10.71 -3.15
N GLU A 210 -14.20 11.68 -3.59
CA GLU A 210 -14.16 13.04 -3.07
C GLU A 210 -14.68 13.14 -1.61
N ARG A 211 -14.42 14.28 -0.98
CA ARG A 211 -14.87 14.55 0.40
C ARG A 211 -16.33 14.98 0.41
N ASP A 212 -17.03 14.67 1.49
CA ASP A 212 -18.43 15.08 1.73
C ASP A 212 -19.50 14.59 0.73
N VAL A 213 -19.14 13.77 -0.26
CA VAL A 213 -20.08 12.94 -1.07
C VAL A 213 -21.01 12.11 -0.16
N TYR A 214 -20.48 11.67 0.99
CA TYR A 214 -21.22 11.01 2.06
C TYR A 214 -21.31 11.91 3.30
N PRO A 215 -22.44 11.95 4.02
CA PRO A 215 -22.60 12.81 5.20
C PRO A 215 -21.62 12.46 6.32
N ARG A 216 -21.10 13.48 7.02
CA ARG A 216 -20.17 13.32 8.15
C ARG A 216 -20.85 12.64 9.35
N ARG A 217 -20.72 11.31 9.45
CA ARG A 217 -21.36 10.47 10.50
C ARG A 217 -20.43 9.97 11.60
N TRP A 218 -19.17 10.42 11.63
CA TRP A 218 -18.26 10.11 12.74
C TRP A 218 -18.70 10.78 14.05
N CYS A 219 -18.30 10.23 15.19
CA CYS A 219 -18.68 10.70 16.54
C CYS A 219 -20.20 10.75 16.84
N LEU A 220 -21.02 10.01 16.08
CA LEU A 220 -22.46 9.78 16.31
C LEU A 220 -22.81 8.33 16.70
N GLY A 221 -21.82 7.42 16.79
CA GLY A 221 -22.05 6.06 17.30
C GLY A 221 -22.38 6.02 18.80
N PRO A 222 -22.99 4.93 19.32
CA PRO A 222 -23.50 4.87 20.69
C PRO A 222 -22.43 5.10 21.76
N VAL A 223 -21.22 4.55 21.59
CA VAL A 223 -20.09 4.80 22.50
C VAL A 223 -19.65 6.28 22.47
N ALA A 224 -19.66 6.93 21.31
CA ALA A 224 -19.31 8.35 21.19
C ALA A 224 -20.41 9.28 21.76
N MET A 225 -21.69 8.89 21.67
CA MET A 225 -22.78 9.58 22.35
C MET A 225 -22.67 9.44 23.87
N LYS A 226 -22.45 8.21 24.40
CA LYS A 226 -22.19 7.98 25.83
C LYS A 226 -20.99 8.80 26.32
N LYS A 227 -19.88 8.84 25.57
CA LYS A 227 -18.71 9.69 25.90
C LYS A 227 -19.09 11.17 26.02
N LYS A 228 -19.83 11.72 25.05
CA LYS A 228 -20.32 13.11 25.08
C LYS A 228 -21.29 13.38 26.24
N GLN A 229 -22.16 12.43 26.58
CA GLN A 229 -23.07 12.53 27.72
C GLN A 229 -22.32 12.55 29.05
N MET A 230 -21.31 11.68 29.23
CA MET A 230 -20.53 11.62 30.48
C MET A 230 -19.55 12.78 30.65
N ILE A 231 -19.03 13.36 29.56
CA ILE A 231 -18.29 14.65 29.62
C ILE A 231 -19.26 15.76 30.07
N LYS A 232 -20.48 15.84 29.51
CA LYS A 232 -21.52 16.79 29.97
C LYS A 232 -21.95 16.57 31.43
N ALA A 233 -21.80 15.36 31.96
CA ALA A 233 -22.10 15.02 33.35
C ALA A 233 -20.90 15.21 34.32
N GLY A 234 -19.75 15.68 33.83
CA GLY A 234 -18.53 15.84 34.65
C GLY A 234 -17.93 14.53 35.16
N LEU A 235 -18.29 13.39 34.57
CA LEU A 235 -17.76 12.06 34.90
C LEU A 235 -16.43 11.78 34.19
N LEU A 236 -16.22 12.41 33.02
CA LEU A 236 -14.94 12.43 32.30
C LEU A 236 -14.40 13.86 32.21
N ASP A 237 -13.08 13.96 32.07
CA ASP A 237 -12.34 15.17 31.70
C ASP A 237 -12.81 15.79 30.36
N GLU A 238 -12.51 17.07 30.12
CA GLU A 238 -12.85 17.78 28.88
C GLU A 238 -12.28 17.10 27.62
N PHE A 239 -11.06 16.56 27.74
CA PHE A 239 -10.41 15.78 26.67
C PHE A 239 -10.91 14.33 26.61
N GLY A 240 -11.84 13.95 27.49
CA GLY A 240 -12.47 12.65 27.52
C GLY A 240 -11.52 11.54 27.99
N LYS A 241 -10.70 11.83 29.00
CA LYS A 241 -9.92 10.83 29.76
C LYS A 241 -10.74 10.29 30.95
N PRO A 242 -10.41 9.10 31.48
CA PRO A 242 -10.91 8.63 32.77
C PRO A 242 -10.40 9.52 33.92
N ASN A 243 -11.26 9.71 34.92
CA ASN A 243 -10.99 10.43 36.17
C ASN A 243 -11.41 9.52 37.34
N GLU A 244 -11.16 9.90 38.59
CA GLU A 244 -11.62 9.17 39.80
C GLU A 244 -13.14 8.93 39.87
N ARG A 245 -13.93 9.61 39.02
CA ARG A 245 -15.39 9.51 38.92
C ARG A 245 -15.89 8.69 37.71
N THR A 246 -15.02 8.11 36.88
CA THR A 246 -15.47 7.22 35.78
C THR A 246 -15.80 5.82 36.30
N PRO A 247 -16.98 5.26 35.97
CA PRO A 247 -17.29 3.84 36.26
C PRO A 247 -16.32 2.89 35.56
N SER A 248 -15.89 1.84 36.26
CA SER A 248 -14.89 0.86 35.79
C SER A 248 -15.28 0.18 34.46
N ASP A 249 -16.58 0.00 34.20
CA ASP A 249 -17.10 -0.56 32.95
C ASP A 249 -16.71 0.26 31.71
N TRP A 250 -16.43 1.56 31.86
CA TRP A 250 -16.03 2.40 30.74
C TRP A 250 -14.71 1.96 30.11
N HIS A 251 -13.78 1.43 30.90
CA HIS A 251 -12.49 0.94 30.43
C HIS A 251 -12.64 -0.28 29.50
N LYS A 252 -13.60 -1.17 29.80
CA LYS A 252 -13.93 -2.34 28.97
C LYS A 252 -14.61 -1.95 27.64
N ILE A 253 -15.26 -0.79 27.59
CA ILE A 253 -16.06 -0.32 26.44
C ILE A 253 -15.26 0.58 25.49
N TYR A 254 -14.22 1.27 25.98
CA TYR A 254 -13.47 2.28 25.22
C TYR A 254 -11.96 2.00 25.17
N ILE A 255 -11.57 0.96 24.42
CA ILE A 255 -10.18 0.74 24.02
C ILE A 255 -9.74 1.87 23.09
N ASN A 256 -8.55 2.42 23.33
CA ASN A 256 -8.13 3.70 22.77
C ASN A 256 -7.05 3.48 21.67
N PRO A 257 -7.40 3.43 20.36
CA PRO A 257 -6.56 2.83 19.30
C PRO A 257 -5.29 3.63 18.90
N ASN A 258 -4.95 4.68 19.65
CA ASN A 258 -3.69 5.43 19.54
C ASN A 258 -2.77 5.24 20.75
N VAL A 259 -3.22 4.55 21.82
CA VAL A 259 -2.38 4.19 22.97
C VAL A 259 -1.74 2.84 22.70
N LYS A 260 -0.41 2.75 22.88
CA LYS A 260 0.25 1.46 23.10
C LYS A 260 0.15 1.15 24.58
N GLU A 261 -0.63 0.16 24.95
CA GLU A 261 -0.77 -0.25 26.35
C GLU A 261 0.49 -1.03 26.79
N SER A 262 1.17 -0.51 27.81
CA SER A 262 2.21 -1.21 28.55
C SER A 262 1.56 -2.19 29.53
N LYS A 263 1.82 -3.48 29.36
CA LYS A 263 1.24 -4.57 30.17
C LYS A 263 1.90 -4.68 31.56
N GLU A 264 1.59 -3.77 32.47
CA GLU A 264 2.05 -3.81 33.88
C GLU A 264 0.95 -3.37 34.86
N ALA A 265 -0.26 -3.94 34.76
CA ALA A 265 -1.37 -3.69 35.71
C ALA A 265 -2.53 -4.72 35.63
N SER A 266 -2.26 -6.04 35.64
CA SER A 266 -3.34 -7.05 35.65
C SER A 266 -2.98 -8.40 36.29
N GLU A 267 -2.13 -8.41 37.32
CA GLU A 267 -1.71 -9.61 38.06
C GLU A 267 -1.77 -9.35 39.57
N SER A 268 -2.95 -8.97 40.09
CA SER A 268 -3.12 -8.69 41.53
C SER A 268 -4.57 -8.82 42.03
N GLU A 269 -5.41 -9.65 41.41
CA GLU A 269 -6.80 -9.84 41.86
C GLU A 269 -7.39 -11.22 41.48
N ASN A 270 -6.64 -12.30 41.72
CA ASN A 270 -7.18 -13.67 41.54
C ASN A 270 -6.41 -14.76 42.33
N GLU A 271 -6.23 -14.61 43.64
CA GLU A 271 -5.81 -15.73 44.50
C GLU A 271 -6.36 -15.60 45.93
N LYS A 272 -7.59 -16.10 46.13
CA LYS A 272 -8.22 -16.33 47.44
C LYS A 272 -9.13 -17.56 47.39
N ASP A 273 -8.49 -18.73 47.29
CA ASP A 273 -9.02 -19.98 47.86
C ASP A 273 -7.86 -20.98 47.99
N LYS A 274 -7.47 -21.26 49.23
CA LYS A 274 -6.59 -22.38 49.61
C LYS A 274 -7.03 -22.90 50.98
N GLN A 275 -7.41 -24.16 51.02
CA GLN A 275 -7.28 -24.99 52.21
C GLN A 275 -6.00 -25.83 52.02
N ASN A 276 -5.15 -25.85 53.05
CA ASN A 276 -4.76 -27.04 53.82
C ASN A 276 -4.75 -28.40 53.06
N ASP A 277 -3.71 -29.25 53.15
CA ASP A 277 -2.59 -29.35 54.12
C ASP A 277 -1.31 -29.98 53.50
N ASP A 278 -0.18 -29.87 54.23
CA ASP A 278 1.03 -30.74 54.28
C ASP A 278 1.89 -31.00 53.01
N GLU A 279 3.20 -31.30 53.05
CA GLU A 279 4.16 -31.62 54.14
C GLU A 279 5.63 -31.28 53.66
N GLU A 280 6.53 -30.84 54.57
CA GLU A 280 8.05 -30.86 54.59
C GLU A 280 8.91 -30.53 53.31
N GLU A 281 10.21 -30.15 53.33
CA GLU A 281 11.31 -30.08 54.33
C GLU A 281 11.99 -28.67 54.38
N ASP A 282 13.06 -28.50 55.19
CA ASP A 282 13.77 -27.22 55.52
C ASP A 282 15.28 -27.20 55.13
N ASP A 283 15.92 -26.04 55.35
CA ASP A 283 17.34 -25.67 55.36
C ASP A 283 17.97 -25.11 54.06
N GLY A 284 18.89 -24.13 54.18
CA GLY A 284 19.54 -23.47 53.04
C GLY A 284 20.30 -22.14 53.26
N ASN A 285 20.19 -21.50 54.42
CA ASN A 285 21.01 -20.33 54.85
C ASN A 285 20.83 -18.98 54.08
N GLN A 286 21.39 -17.88 54.63
CA GLN A 286 21.21 -16.47 54.22
C GLN A 286 22.54 -15.82 53.67
N PRO A 287 22.74 -14.47 53.65
CA PRO A 287 22.46 -13.68 52.44
C PRO A 287 23.63 -12.79 51.95
N ALA A 288 23.64 -12.42 50.67
CA ALA A 288 24.57 -11.44 50.10
C ALA A 288 23.88 -10.09 49.77
N LYS A 289 24.39 -8.98 50.34
CA LYS A 289 23.94 -7.61 50.05
C LYS A 289 24.96 -6.85 49.20
N LYS A 290 24.46 -6.19 48.14
CA LYS A 290 25.01 -4.97 47.48
C LYS A 290 26.48 -4.99 47.02
N MET A 291 26.71 -4.55 45.77
CA MET A 291 27.52 -3.33 45.55
C MET A 291 27.25 -2.68 44.19
N LYS A 292 27.60 -1.39 44.07
CA LYS A 292 27.68 -0.65 42.80
C LYS A 292 29.08 -0.82 42.20
N ILE A 293 29.22 -0.69 40.88
CA ILE A 293 30.50 -0.39 40.24
C ILE A 293 30.32 0.71 39.19
N GLU A 294 31.14 1.76 39.30
CA GLU A 294 31.53 2.70 38.25
C GLU A 294 33.06 2.85 38.30
N THR A 295 33.67 3.42 37.25
CA THR A 295 35.04 3.97 37.16
C THR A 295 36.12 3.11 36.44
N LEU A 296 37.09 3.83 35.87
CA LEU A 296 38.08 3.46 34.83
C LEU A 296 39.38 2.82 35.36
N GLN A 297 40.06 2.05 34.49
CA GLN A 297 41.51 2.13 34.14
C GLN A 297 41.77 1.25 32.88
N THR A 298 42.54 1.53 31.81
CA THR A 298 43.51 2.57 31.34
C THR A 298 45.03 2.27 31.43
N VAL A 299 45.53 1.41 30.52
CA VAL A 299 46.94 1.29 30.05
C VAL A 299 46.83 0.94 28.54
N GLN A 300 47.21 1.78 27.55
CA GLN A 300 48.56 2.14 27.05
C GLN A 300 49.37 0.95 26.46
N SER A 301 50.06 1.04 25.32
CA SER A 301 50.18 2.06 24.24
C SER A 301 50.99 1.42 23.05
N ASP A 302 51.46 2.03 21.94
CA ASP A 302 51.63 3.39 21.38
C ASP A 302 51.63 3.35 19.81
N GLY A 303 51.46 4.50 19.14
CA GLY A 303 51.94 4.81 17.76
C GLY A 303 51.10 4.36 16.54
N ASP A 304 50.86 5.15 15.48
CA ASP A 304 51.22 6.57 15.18
C ASP A 304 50.09 7.27 14.38
N ASP A 305 50.17 8.60 14.25
CA ASP A 305 49.12 9.49 13.71
C ASP A 305 48.90 9.48 12.19
N GLU A 306 47.63 9.60 11.76
CA GLU A 306 47.24 10.63 10.80
C GLU A 306 45.75 11.02 10.97
N ALA A 307 45.43 12.32 11.05
CA ALA A 307 44.13 12.79 11.54
C ALA A 307 43.26 13.49 10.48
N GLN A 308 42.08 12.92 10.18
CA GLN A 308 40.97 13.64 9.54
C GLN A 308 39.62 12.93 9.76
N VAL A 309 38.65 13.63 10.37
CA VAL A 309 37.27 13.14 10.58
C VAL A 309 36.27 14.24 10.24
N GLU A 310 35.55 14.09 9.11
CA GLU A 310 34.46 15.00 8.75
C GLU A 310 33.12 14.60 9.38
N ILE A 311 32.37 15.59 9.91
CA ILE A 311 31.03 15.40 10.48
C ILE A 311 29.97 16.05 9.57
N PRO A 312 28.94 15.31 9.11
CA PRO A 312 28.10 15.72 7.98
C PRO A 312 27.08 16.85 8.27
N GLU A 313 26.62 17.48 7.19
CA GLU A 313 25.89 18.76 7.22
C GLU A 313 24.45 18.68 7.76
N LYS A 314 24.21 19.19 8.98
CA LYS A 314 22.85 19.64 9.41
C LYS A 314 22.75 21.04 10.03
N LYS A 315 23.86 21.70 10.42
CA LYS A 315 23.82 23.04 11.07
C LYS A 315 23.86 24.25 10.10
N LYS A 316 24.40 24.13 8.89
CA LYS A 316 24.56 25.27 7.94
C LYS A 316 23.24 25.92 7.47
N LYS A 317 22.13 25.17 7.38
CA LYS A 317 20.83 25.71 6.90
C LYS A 317 20.13 26.70 7.84
N LYS A 318 20.60 26.88 9.10
CA LYS A 318 19.98 27.83 10.06
C LYS A 318 20.62 29.22 10.08
N LYS A 319 21.80 29.44 9.48
CA LYS A 319 22.44 30.77 9.36
C LYS A 319 21.92 31.54 8.14
N LYS A 320 21.93 30.91 6.96
CA LYS A 320 21.55 31.49 5.65
C LYS A 320 20.06 31.91 5.48
N LYS A 321 19.30 32.02 6.58
CA LYS A 321 17.91 32.52 6.60
C LYS A 321 17.71 33.75 7.50
N LYS A 322 18.77 34.33 8.08
CA LYS A 322 18.73 35.64 8.77
C LYS A 322 19.29 36.81 7.95
N GLU A 323 20.12 36.53 6.94
CA GLU A 323 20.80 37.54 6.11
C GLU A 323 19.96 38.01 4.90
N LYS A 324 18.70 37.58 4.77
CA LYS A 324 17.76 37.97 3.68
C LYS A 324 16.49 38.64 4.19
N ALA A 325 16.60 39.39 5.28
CA ALA A 325 15.48 40.06 5.94
C ALA A 325 15.86 41.46 6.50
N VAL A 326 16.92 42.07 5.95
CA VAL A 326 17.49 43.37 6.39
C VAL A 326 17.95 44.19 5.16
N GLU A 327 17.28 43.99 4.02
CA GLU A 327 17.68 44.55 2.70
C GLU A 327 16.42 44.89 1.87
N ASN A 328 15.34 45.30 2.55
CA ASN A 328 14.06 45.77 2.00
C ASN A 328 13.27 46.51 3.12
N GLU A 329 13.83 47.63 3.59
CA GLU A 329 13.17 48.75 4.28
C GLU A 329 13.86 50.03 3.83
#